data_AF-A0A7Y2C158-F1
#
_entry.id   AF-A0A7Y2C158-F1
#
_cell.length_a   1.000
_cell.length_b   1.000
_cell.length_c   1.000
_cell.angle_alpha   90.00
_cell.angle_beta   90.00
_cell.angle_gamma   90.00
#
_symmetry.space_group_name_H-M   'P 1'
#
loop_
_entity.id
_entity.type
_entity.pdbx_description
1 polymer ?
#
loop_
_entity_poly.entity_id
_entity_poly.type
_entity_poly.pdbx_seq_one_letter_code
_entity_poly.pdbx_strand_id
1 'polypeptide(L)'
;MLEALNLHRSAILQAAGDGVDPNDKMDILGNTFAAVLNESLSYGSIKKSVKHIDRFSKQNENDLEKIFGDINSHVESLNRNERRRFFLRLATKPYTLDIIKAVPKVEKKISRRINTFIFFNKLQKLLKPEKILGL
;
A
#
# COMPACT_ATOMS: atom_id res chain seq x y z
N MET A 1 3.92 -4.98 -18.75
CA MET A 1 2.68 -4.80 -17.95
C MET A 1 2.22 -6.10 -17.30
N LEU A 2 2.10 -7.23 -18.03
CA LEU A 2 1.73 -8.52 -17.41
C LEU A 2 2.81 -9.03 -16.42
N GLU A 3 4.08 -8.90 -16.78
CA GLU A 3 5.21 -9.31 -15.95
C GLU A 3 5.27 -8.57 -14.61
N ALA A 4 5.18 -7.22 -14.64
CA ALA A 4 5.14 -6.41 -13.43
C ALA A 4 3.97 -6.76 -12.50
N LEU A 5 2.77 -7.01 -13.06
CA LEU A 5 1.61 -7.43 -12.25
C LEU A 5 1.81 -8.81 -11.61
N ASN A 6 2.49 -9.74 -12.29
CA ASN A 6 2.82 -11.05 -11.72
C ASN A 6 3.87 -10.94 -10.61
N LEU A 7 4.85 -10.06 -10.75
CA LEU A 7 5.83 -9.77 -9.71
C LEU A 7 5.16 -9.19 -8.46
N HIS A 8 4.30 -8.18 -8.64
CA HIS A 8 3.52 -7.60 -7.55
C HIS A 8 2.62 -8.64 -6.89
N ARG A 9 1.99 -9.51 -7.67
CA ARG A 9 1.19 -10.62 -7.14
C ARG A 9 2.01 -11.59 -6.29
N SER A 10 3.21 -11.97 -6.72
CA SER A 10 4.08 -12.84 -5.94
C SER A 10 4.49 -12.20 -4.62
N ALA A 11 4.78 -10.89 -4.61
CA ALA A 11 5.10 -10.16 -3.39
C ALA A 11 3.90 -10.09 -2.44
N ILE A 12 2.71 -9.83 -2.95
CA ILE A 12 1.49 -9.83 -2.14
C ILE A 12 1.16 -11.24 -1.59
N LEU A 13 1.28 -12.28 -2.41
CA LEU A 13 1.11 -13.66 -1.95
C LEU A 13 2.11 -14.03 -0.84
N GLN A 14 3.36 -13.60 -0.98
CA GLN A 14 4.37 -13.79 0.06
C GLN A 14 3.96 -13.09 1.36
N ALA A 15 3.56 -11.82 1.29
CA ALA A 15 3.12 -11.07 2.47
C ALA A 15 1.82 -11.64 3.09
N ALA A 16 0.96 -12.27 2.30
CA ALA A 16 -0.23 -12.95 2.79
C ALA A 16 0.07 -14.33 3.43
N GLY A 17 1.30 -14.82 3.32
CA GLY A 17 1.75 -16.06 3.96
C GLY A 17 1.60 -16.04 5.48
N ASP A 18 1.28 -17.20 6.04
CA ASP A 18 1.26 -17.42 7.48
C ASP A 18 2.71 -17.41 8.01
N GLY A 19 2.96 -16.70 9.10
CA GLY A 19 4.29 -16.58 9.71
C GLY A 19 5.15 -15.40 9.24
N VAL A 20 4.67 -14.58 8.30
CA VAL A 20 5.33 -13.30 7.97
C VAL A 20 5.04 -12.27 9.07
N ASP A 21 6.09 -11.63 9.58
CA ASP A 21 5.95 -10.60 10.61
C ASP A 21 5.10 -9.42 10.10
N PRO A 22 4.18 -8.85 10.92
CA PRO A 22 3.34 -7.73 10.49
C PRO A 22 4.12 -6.51 9.99
N ASN A 23 5.35 -6.29 10.46
CA ASN A 23 6.20 -5.21 9.96
C ASN A 23 6.72 -5.53 8.56
N ASP A 24 7.11 -6.77 8.30
CA ASP A 24 7.54 -7.23 6.98
C ASP A 24 6.38 -7.21 5.99
N LYS A 25 5.16 -7.59 6.44
CA LYS A 25 3.94 -7.44 5.63
C LYS A 25 3.74 -5.98 5.21
N MET A 26 3.93 -5.03 6.14
CA MET A 26 3.80 -3.61 5.85
C MET A 26 4.90 -3.08 4.93
N ASP A 27 6.15 -3.54 5.09
CA ASP A 27 7.26 -3.17 4.22
C ASP A 27 7.03 -3.71 2.79
N ILE A 28 6.61 -4.96 2.62
CA ILE A 28 6.29 -5.54 1.30
C ILE A 28 5.13 -4.77 0.67
N LEU A 29 4.08 -4.50 1.44
CA LEU A 29 2.92 -3.74 0.97
C LEU A 29 3.32 -2.33 0.51
N GLY A 30 4.11 -1.61 1.30
CA GLY A 30 4.58 -0.26 1.00
C GLY A 30 5.46 -0.20 -0.25
N ASN A 31 6.39 -1.13 -0.40
CA ASN A 31 7.26 -1.22 -1.58
C ASN A 31 6.47 -1.56 -2.84
N THR A 32 5.60 -2.58 -2.78
CA THR A 32 4.74 -2.97 -3.91
C THR A 32 3.87 -1.80 -4.33
N PHE A 33 3.38 -1.05 -3.35
CA PHE A 33 2.54 0.10 -3.59
C PHE A 33 3.27 1.26 -4.28
N ALA A 34 4.46 1.61 -3.79
CA ALA A 34 5.33 2.59 -4.43
C ALA A 34 5.64 2.20 -5.88
N ALA A 35 5.91 0.91 -6.12
CA ALA A 35 6.18 0.39 -7.47
C ALA A 35 4.98 0.54 -8.40
N VAL A 36 3.77 0.12 -7.98
CA VAL A 36 2.53 0.26 -8.77
C VAL A 36 2.25 1.72 -9.13
N LEU A 37 2.49 2.65 -8.21
CA LEU A 37 2.35 4.09 -8.47
C LEU A 37 3.37 4.59 -9.49
N ASN A 38 4.63 4.24 -9.32
CA ASN A 38 5.70 4.67 -10.24
C ASN A 38 5.53 4.06 -11.64
N GLU A 39 5.13 2.79 -11.75
CA GLU A 39 4.77 2.18 -13.03
C GLU A 39 3.57 2.88 -13.68
N SER A 40 2.57 3.23 -12.87
CA SER A 40 1.43 4.01 -13.35
C SER A 40 1.87 5.36 -13.92
N LEU A 41 2.92 5.98 -13.36
CA LEU A 41 3.49 7.21 -13.91
C LEU A 41 4.26 7.00 -15.22
N SER A 42 4.90 5.84 -15.42
CA SER A 42 5.70 5.58 -16.62
C SER A 42 4.86 5.32 -17.89
N TYR A 43 3.60 4.88 -17.74
CA TYR A 43 2.75 4.62 -18.91
C TYR A 43 2.36 5.91 -19.65
N GLY A 44 2.62 6.04 -20.95
CA GLY A 44 2.19 7.23 -21.72
C GLY A 44 0.66 7.50 -21.77
N SER A 45 -0.18 6.55 -21.33
CA SER A 45 -1.64 6.63 -21.40
C SER A 45 -2.29 6.65 -20.01
N ILE A 46 -3.22 7.58 -19.81
CA ILE A 46 -4.09 7.64 -18.62
C ILE A 46 -4.86 6.33 -18.45
N LYS A 47 -5.48 5.82 -19.53
CA LYS A 47 -6.24 4.56 -19.53
C LYS A 47 -5.37 3.38 -19.10
N LYS A 48 -4.12 3.31 -19.53
CA LYS A 48 -3.18 2.25 -19.11
C LYS A 48 -2.83 2.37 -17.63
N SER A 49 -2.63 3.60 -17.14
CA SER A 49 -2.33 3.88 -15.72
C SER A 49 -3.47 3.44 -14.82
N VAL A 50 -4.70 3.87 -15.12
CA VAL A 50 -5.90 3.47 -14.36
C VAL A 50 -6.13 1.96 -14.42
N LYS A 51 -6.01 1.35 -15.61
CA LYS A 51 -6.19 -0.10 -15.78
C LYS A 51 -5.16 -0.91 -15.00
N HIS A 52 -3.91 -0.43 -14.92
CA HIS A 52 -2.86 -1.10 -14.16
C HIS A 52 -3.17 -1.10 -12.66
N ILE A 53 -3.54 0.07 -12.10
CA ILE A 53 -3.93 0.20 -10.69
C ILE A 53 -5.14 -0.67 -10.36
N ASP A 54 -6.20 -0.60 -11.18
CA ASP A 54 -7.43 -1.37 -10.99
C ASP A 54 -7.17 -2.88 -11.04
N ARG A 55 -6.37 -3.32 -12.03
CA ARG A 55 -6.02 -4.74 -12.18
C ARG A 55 -5.17 -5.23 -11.01
N PHE A 56 -4.18 -4.45 -10.56
CA PHE A 56 -3.41 -4.80 -9.37
C PHE A 56 -4.32 -4.98 -8.15
N SER A 57 -5.24 -4.05 -7.89
CA SER A 57 -6.17 -4.15 -6.76
C SER A 57 -7.05 -5.38 -6.85
N LYS A 58 -7.62 -5.68 -8.03
CA LYS A 58 -8.56 -6.79 -8.21
C LYS A 58 -7.88 -8.16 -8.16
N GLN A 59 -6.68 -8.28 -8.72
CA GLN A 59 -5.97 -9.57 -8.76
C GLN A 59 -5.47 -10.01 -7.38
N ASN A 60 -5.36 -9.09 -6.44
CA ASN A 60 -4.77 -9.32 -5.13
C ASN A 60 -5.76 -9.05 -3.99
N GLU A 61 -7.06 -8.89 -4.28
CA GLU A 61 -8.04 -8.40 -3.30
C GLU A 61 -8.06 -9.21 -2.01
N ASN A 62 -8.16 -10.54 -2.11
CA ASN A 62 -8.21 -11.44 -0.95
C ASN A 62 -6.91 -11.39 -0.13
N ASP A 63 -5.76 -11.42 -0.81
CA ASP A 63 -4.45 -11.41 -0.15
C ASP A 63 -4.18 -10.06 0.53
N LEU A 64 -4.57 -8.96 -0.12
CA LEU A 64 -4.52 -7.62 0.45
C LEU A 64 -5.44 -7.50 1.66
N GLU A 65 -6.64 -8.08 1.62
CA GLU A 65 -7.53 -8.13 2.78
C GLU A 65 -6.92 -8.87 3.96
N LYS A 66 -6.29 -10.02 3.71
CA LYS A 66 -5.56 -10.75 4.75
C LYS A 66 -4.43 -9.93 5.34
N ILE A 67 -3.56 -9.35 4.49
CA ILE A 67 -2.45 -8.48 4.93
C ILE A 67 -2.97 -7.31 5.77
N PHE A 68 -4.03 -6.64 5.32
CA PHE A 68 -4.61 -5.52 6.05
C PHE A 68 -5.22 -5.95 7.38
N GLY A 69 -5.85 -7.12 7.44
CA GLY A 69 -6.34 -7.73 8.68
C GLY A 69 -5.19 -7.96 9.67
N ASP A 70 -4.13 -8.64 9.23
CA ASP A 70 -2.97 -8.96 10.06
C ASP A 70 -2.27 -7.71 10.59
N ILE A 71 -2.04 -6.71 9.73
CA ILE A 71 -1.43 -5.44 10.12
C ILE A 71 -2.35 -4.69 11.09
N ASN A 72 -3.66 -4.66 10.84
CA ASN A 72 -4.59 -3.96 11.71
C ASN A 72 -4.65 -4.60 13.09
N SER A 73 -4.77 -5.93 13.16
CA SER A 73 -4.75 -6.68 14.43
C SER A 73 -3.43 -6.47 15.19
N HIS A 74 -2.30 -6.40 14.49
CA HIS A 74 -1.02 -6.06 15.11
C HIS A 74 -1.03 -4.63 15.66
N VAL A 75 -1.41 -3.63 14.87
CA VAL A 75 -1.45 -2.23 15.31
C VAL A 75 -2.42 -2.02 16.49
N GLU A 76 -3.52 -2.76 16.52
CA GLU A 76 -4.50 -2.75 17.61
C GLU A 76 -3.97 -3.37 18.90
N SER A 77 -3.11 -4.39 18.82
CA SER A 77 -2.47 -5.00 20.00
C SER A 77 -1.34 -4.14 20.59
N LEU A 78 -0.76 -3.23 19.81
CA LEU A 78 0.28 -2.31 20.29
C LEU A 78 -0.28 -1.27 21.25
N ASN A 79 0.46 -1.02 22.34
CA ASN A 79 0.18 0.12 23.21
C ASN A 79 0.54 1.45 22.51
N ARG A 80 0.11 2.58 23.10
CA ARG A 80 0.28 3.92 22.48
C ARG A 80 1.73 4.24 22.08
N ASN A 81 2.70 3.88 22.91
CA ASN A 81 4.11 4.17 22.65
C ASN A 81 4.68 3.28 21.53
N GLU A 82 4.34 1.99 21.55
CA GLU A 82 4.70 1.05 20.50
C GLU A 82 4.09 1.43 19.16
N ARG A 83 2.81 1.81 19.16
CA ARG A 83 2.10 2.25 17.96
C ARG A 83 2.76 3.47 17.34
N ARG A 84 3.12 4.47 18.15
CA ARG A 84 3.87 5.64 17.68
C ARG A 84 5.22 5.23 17.07
N ARG A 85 5.98 4.35 17.74
CA ARG A 85 7.27 3.85 17.22
C ARG A 85 7.11 3.09 15.91
N PHE A 86 6.08 2.26 15.79
CA PHE A 86 5.73 1.56 14.57
C PHE A 86 5.57 2.55 13.42
N PHE A 87 4.71 3.57 13.57
CA PHE A 87 4.49 4.56 12.51
C PHE A 87 5.69 5.48 12.24
N LEU A 88 6.47 5.85 13.26
CA LEU A 88 7.71 6.60 13.06
C LEU A 88 8.71 5.80 12.22
N ARG A 89 8.84 4.50 12.49
CA ARG A 89 9.68 3.61 11.69
C ARG A 89 9.17 3.50 10.25
N LEU A 90 7.86 3.44 10.02
CA LEU A 90 7.30 3.47 8.66
C LEU A 90 7.62 4.78 7.95
N ALA A 91 7.54 5.91 8.66
CA ALA A 91 7.81 7.23 8.10
C ALA A 91 9.27 7.39 7.62
N THR A 92 10.22 6.66 8.21
CA THR A 92 11.63 6.66 7.80
C THR A 92 11.92 5.70 6.65
N LYS A 93 10.97 4.85 6.24
CA LYS A 93 11.19 3.90 5.15
C LYS A 93 11.25 4.60 3.78
N PRO A 94 12.12 4.16 2.86
CA PRO A 94 12.25 4.77 1.53
C PRO A 94 10.94 4.80 0.73
N TYR A 95 10.16 3.71 0.78
CA TYR A 95 8.89 3.61 0.04
C TYR A 95 7.90 4.71 0.44
N THR A 96 7.96 5.23 1.67
CA THR A 96 7.05 6.28 2.14
C THR A 96 7.30 7.58 1.37
N LEU A 97 8.57 7.93 1.13
CA LEU A 97 8.92 9.09 0.32
C LEU A 97 8.47 8.92 -1.14
N ASP A 98 8.61 7.71 -1.68
CA ASP A 98 8.20 7.41 -3.05
C ASP A 98 6.69 7.53 -3.22
N ILE A 99 5.91 7.00 -2.26
CA ILE A 99 4.46 7.15 -2.24
C ILE A 99 4.07 8.63 -2.17
N ILE A 100 4.61 9.39 -1.21
CA ILE A 100 4.28 10.81 -1.02
C ILE A 100 4.56 11.62 -2.30
N LYS A 101 5.64 11.30 -3.01
CA LYS A 101 6.00 11.96 -4.27
C LYS A 101 5.16 11.48 -5.46
N ALA A 102 4.81 10.19 -5.51
CA ALA A 102 4.13 9.59 -6.65
C ALA A 102 2.63 9.83 -6.63
N VAL A 103 1.99 9.80 -5.47
CA VAL A 103 0.54 10.01 -5.29
C VAL A 103 0.02 11.26 -6.01
N PRO A 104 0.50 12.48 -5.72
CA PRO A 104 -0.05 13.69 -6.35
C PRO A 104 0.18 13.71 -7.85
N LYS A 105 1.29 13.11 -8.33
CA LYS A 105 1.59 12.99 -9.76
C LYS A 105 0.62 12.03 -10.44
N VAL A 106 0.31 10.90 -9.80
CA VAL A 106 -0.66 9.93 -10.31
C VAL A 106 -2.03 10.57 -10.35
N GLU A 107 -2.48 11.20 -9.25
CA GLU A 107 -3.77 11.88 -9.19
C GLU A 107 -3.92 12.95 -10.27
N LYS A 108 -2.88 13.79 -10.47
CA LYS A 108 -2.84 14.79 -11.54
C LYS A 108 -2.94 14.15 -12.93
N LYS A 109 -2.25 13.02 -13.14
CA LYS A 109 -2.23 12.32 -14.42
C LYS A 109 -3.56 11.67 -14.76
N ILE A 110 -4.21 11.04 -13.77
CA ILE A 110 -5.46 10.31 -13.99
C ILE A 110 -6.71 11.17 -13.74
N SER A 111 -6.54 12.43 -13.34
CA SER A 111 -7.60 13.37 -12.96
C SER A 111 -8.59 12.77 -11.96
N ARG A 112 -8.10 11.93 -11.05
CA ARG A 112 -8.90 11.16 -10.08
C ARG A 112 -8.07 10.93 -8.83
N ARG A 113 -8.70 11.06 -7.66
CA ARG A 113 -8.03 10.79 -6.38
C ARG A 113 -7.71 9.31 -6.23
N ILE A 114 -6.54 8.99 -5.70
CA ILE A 114 -6.13 7.60 -5.49
C ILE A 114 -7.01 6.87 -4.46
N ASN A 115 -7.57 7.57 -3.48
CA ASN A 115 -8.44 6.98 -2.46
C ASN A 115 -9.77 6.45 -3.02
N THR A 116 -10.10 6.73 -4.28
CA THR A 116 -11.25 6.15 -4.97
C THR A 116 -11.01 4.69 -5.38
N PHE A 117 -9.78 4.20 -5.30
CA PHE A 117 -9.45 2.78 -5.42
C PHE A 117 -9.57 2.13 -4.04
N ILE A 118 -10.31 1.02 -3.93
CA ILE A 118 -10.63 0.34 -2.65
C ILE A 118 -9.36 0.05 -1.84
N PHE A 119 -8.33 -0.46 -2.51
CA PHE A 119 -7.03 -0.75 -1.91
C PHE A 119 -6.40 0.48 -1.22
N PHE A 120 -6.36 1.61 -1.91
CA PHE A 120 -5.77 2.84 -1.40
C PHE A 120 -6.56 3.44 -0.25
N ASN A 121 -7.90 3.34 -0.31
CA ASN A 121 -8.75 3.76 0.79
C ASN A 121 -8.43 2.95 2.07
N LYS A 122 -8.26 1.62 1.94
CA LYS A 122 -7.88 0.74 3.06
C LYS A 122 -6.50 1.12 3.62
N LEU A 123 -5.51 1.34 2.75
CA LEU A 123 -4.18 1.78 3.18
C LEU A 123 -4.22 3.15 3.89
N GLN A 124 -4.96 4.12 3.34
CA GLN A 124 -5.11 5.42 3.98
C GLN A 124 -5.75 5.30 5.36
N LYS A 125 -6.75 4.43 5.53
CA LYS A 125 -7.39 4.17 6.83
C LYS A 125 -6.42 3.58 7.86
N LEU A 126 -5.46 2.75 7.43
CA LEU A 126 -4.41 2.23 8.31
C LEU A 126 -3.44 3.32 8.76
N LEU A 127 -3.12 4.25 7.87
CA LEU A 127 -2.19 5.35 8.11
C LEU A 127 -2.84 6.62 8.69
N LYS A 128 -4.10 6.55 9.16
CA LYS A 128 -4.81 7.73 9.68
C LYS A 128 -4.21 8.22 11.01
N PRO A 129 -4.18 9.55 11.25
CA PRO A 129 -3.63 10.14 12.46
C PRO A 129 -4.30 9.66 13.76
N GLU A 130 -5.60 9.37 13.75
CA GLU A 130 -6.33 8.80 14.91
C GLU A 130 -5.70 7.48 15.35
N LYS A 131 -5.40 6.61 14.38
CA LYS A 131 -4.67 5.35 14.62
C LYS A 131 -3.23 5.59 15.02
N ILE A 132 -2.56 6.65 14.54
CA ILE A 132 -1.16 6.96 14.83
C ILE A 132 -0.97 7.55 16.24
N LEU A 133 -1.84 8.47 16.63
CA LEU A 133 -1.72 9.27 17.86
C LEU A 133 -2.47 8.66 19.04
N GLY A 134 -3.31 7.64 18.80
CA GLY A 134 -4.13 7.02 19.84
C GLY A 134 -5.08 8.02 20.49
N LEU A 135 -5.60 8.94 19.67
CA LEU A 135 -6.62 9.93 20.00
C LEU A 135 -8.02 9.35 19.81
#